data_AF-A0AAU4IGG0-F1
#
_entry.id   AF-A0AAU4IGG0-F1
#
_cell.length_a   1.000
_cell.length_b   1.000
_cell.length_c   1.000
_cell.angle_alpha   90.00
_cell.angle_beta   90.00
_cell.angle_gamma   90.00
#
_symmetry.space_group_name_H-M   'P 1'
#
loop_
_entity.id
_entity.type
_entity.pdbx_description
1 polymer ?
#
loop_
_entity_poly.entity_id
_entity_poly.type
_entity_poly.pdbx_seq_one_letter_code
_entity_poly.pdbx_strand_id
1 'polypeptide(L)'
;MSVKISTLRTTSVITAALAASLVLSVLPAQADSLQATYASVTSTGSLGNNAAPGGKVTRSQAISRAQVWVDQKVPYSTNGLEAPYSWWADSKTGGRYRQDCSGFVSMAWQLNSSRTTLSLPAVSAQINKSDLKPGDILNSNDHVVLFAGWRDKSAGTFNYYQESSRSRPTNYNTDGNVYGSTLASHPMSSYLALRYDNIAEDSVPVPTPASRVHVEIVGADGGMHNTDADYAAGQWTGAWTAMGGSALKGLTSAVTGNTMHVFALGSTGRVYTKDANYTTGQWSSGWQEVPGDFEGATAISASGVGNQVHLEVLGAGGVMHNTDADYGTGQWTGVWTDMGGTGLKALTSAVTGSTMHVYAVGAEGQVFTRDANYATGQWTGWQSVPGGFLGATAISASGVGSQVHLEVLGAGGVMHNTDADYGTGQWTGVWTDMGGTGLKALTSAVTDKTMHVYAVGAGGQVFTRDANYATGQWTGWQSVPGDESGATAITASTTK
;
A
#
# COMPACT_ATOMS: atom_id res chain seq x y z
N MET A 1 -4.81 25.11 88.34
CA MET A 1 -3.47 25.20 88.95
C MET A 1 -2.67 24.05 88.37
N SER A 2 -1.76 24.32 87.42
CA SER A 2 -0.31 24.53 87.66
C SER A 2 0.33 23.22 88.14
N VAL A 3 1.30 22.59 87.48
CA VAL A 3 2.57 23.14 86.97
C VAL A 3 3.21 22.14 85.96
N LYS A 4 3.79 22.68 84.87
CA LYS A 4 4.79 22.07 83.96
C LYS A 4 6.16 21.95 84.64
N ILE A 5 7.08 21.14 84.10
CA ILE A 5 8.58 21.21 84.12
C ILE A 5 9.09 19.76 84.29
N SER A 6 10.02 19.18 83.52
CA SER A 6 10.83 19.58 82.36
C SER A 6 11.48 18.34 81.74
N THR A 7 11.70 18.43 80.43
CA THR A 7 12.80 17.89 79.59
C THR A 7 14.09 17.46 80.32
N LEU A 8 14.95 16.54 79.86
CA LEU A 8 15.39 16.10 78.53
C LEU A 8 16.32 14.86 78.75
N ARG A 9 16.38 13.89 77.83
CA ARG A 9 17.63 13.48 77.14
C ARG A 9 17.40 12.29 76.20
N THR A 10 17.84 12.53 74.97
CA THR A 10 17.88 11.67 73.80
C THR A 10 18.74 10.41 74.05
N THR A 11 18.26 9.25 73.60
CA THR A 11 19.12 8.08 73.38
C THR A 11 18.75 7.47 72.03
N SER A 12 19.71 7.54 71.10
CA SER A 12 19.62 7.00 69.76
C SER A 12 19.47 5.48 69.80
N VAL A 13 18.43 4.95 69.15
CA VAL A 13 18.31 3.51 68.87
C VAL A 13 18.79 3.29 67.44
N ILE A 14 19.87 2.53 67.33
CA ILE A 14 20.39 1.99 66.07
C ILE A 14 19.43 0.88 65.62
N THR A 15 18.66 1.14 64.57
CA THR A 15 17.84 0.11 63.92
C THR A 15 18.70 -0.60 62.88
N ALA A 16 19.12 -1.83 63.19
CA ALA A 16 19.73 -2.72 62.20
C ALA A 16 18.66 -3.18 61.22
N ALA A 17 18.67 -2.64 60.00
CA ALA A 17 17.85 -3.12 58.90
C ALA A 17 18.49 -4.41 58.33
N LEU A 18 17.87 -5.55 58.61
CA LEU A 18 18.11 -6.79 57.87
C LEU A 18 17.59 -6.59 56.44
N ALA A 19 18.51 -6.34 55.50
CA ALA A 19 18.23 -6.42 54.08
C ALA A 19 18.05 -7.90 53.72
N ALA A 20 16.81 -8.39 53.71
CA ALA A 20 16.46 -9.60 52.99
C ALA A 20 16.53 -9.27 51.50
N SER A 21 17.65 -9.59 50.86
CA SER A 21 17.78 -9.55 49.41
C SER A 21 16.82 -10.59 48.81
N LEU A 22 15.61 -10.16 48.45
CA LEU A 22 14.78 -10.90 47.51
C LEU A 22 15.50 -10.85 46.15
N VAL A 23 16.28 -11.89 45.87
CA VAL A 23 16.58 -12.24 44.48
C VAL A 23 15.25 -12.73 43.91
N LEU A 24 14.45 -11.84 43.34
CA LEU A 24 13.46 -12.26 42.35
C LEU A 24 14.27 -12.82 41.19
N SER A 25 14.47 -14.14 41.18
CA SER A 25 14.73 -14.83 39.94
C SER A 25 13.57 -14.49 39.03
N VAL A 26 13.80 -13.70 37.99
CA VAL A 26 12.86 -13.55 36.89
C VAL A 26 12.81 -14.93 36.23
N LEU A 27 11.93 -15.80 36.74
CA LEU A 27 11.52 -16.98 35.99
C LEU A 27 10.90 -16.42 34.71
N PRO A 28 11.26 -16.92 33.51
CA PRO A 28 10.48 -16.60 32.33
C PRO A 28 9.03 -16.93 32.68
N ALA A 29 8.13 -15.97 32.48
CA ALA A 29 6.70 -16.16 32.68
C ALA A 29 6.35 -17.52 32.06
N GLN A 30 5.99 -18.49 32.90
CA GLN A 30 5.50 -19.76 32.39
C GLN A 30 4.16 -19.44 31.75
N ALA A 31 4.20 -19.07 30.46
CA ALA A 31 3.40 -19.70 29.42
C ALA A 31 2.33 -20.62 30.01
N ASP A 32 1.06 -20.21 29.99
CA ASP A 32 -0.10 -20.87 30.61
C ASP A 32 -0.15 -22.37 30.26
N SER A 33 0.63 -23.20 30.95
CA SER A 33 0.82 -24.61 30.65
C SER A 33 0.01 -25.42 31.65
N LEU A 34 -0.94 -26.20 31.14
CA LEU A 34 -1.83 -27.03 31.95
C LEU A 34 -1.42 -28.50 31.84
N GLN A 35 -1.32 -29.21 32.97
CA GLN A 35 -1.21 -30.67 32.98
C GLN A 35 -2.61 -31.30 32.89
N ALA A 36 -2.90 -32.02 31.81
CA ALA A 36 -4.17 -32.70 31.64
C ALA A 36 -4.07 -33.88 30.68
N THR A 37 -4.91 -34.90 30.89
CA THR A 37 -5.08 -35.99 29.91
C THR A 37 -5.70 -35.47 28.61
N TYR A 38 -6.56 -34.45 28.71
CA TYR A 38 -7.21 -33.81 27.58
C TYR A 38 -7.48 -32.33 27.88
N ALA A 39 -7.33 -31.46 26.87
CA ALA A 39 -7.83 -30.09 26.91
C ALA A 39 -8.47 -29.72 25.56
N SER A 40 -9.59 -29.00 25.61
CA SER A 40 -10.29 -28.50 24.44
C SER A 40 -9.65 -27.23 23.89
N VAL A 41 -9.67 -27.07 22.57
CA VAL A 41 -9.33 -25.81 21.90
C VAL A 41 -10.57 -24.91 21.92
N THR A 42 -10.50 -23.77 22.60
CA THR A 42 -11.65 -22.85 22.76
C THR A 42 -11.44 -21.51 22.04
N SER A 43 -10.21 -21.21 21.61
CA SER A 43 -9.89 -19.96 20.93
C SER A 43 -8.73 -20.15 19.96
N THR A 44 -8.74 -19.36 18.89
CA THR A 44 -7.62 -19.21 17.95
C THR A 44 -6.79 -17.96 18.23
N GLY A 45 -7.09 -17.20 19.29
CA GLY A 45 -6.37 -15.98 19.64
C GLY A 45 -6.48 -14.86 18.58
N SER A 46 -5.77 -13.76 18.81
CA SER A 46 -5.80 -12.60 17.92
C SER A 46 -5.32 -12.89 16.49
N LEU A 47 -4.35 -13.79 16.30
CA LEU A 47 -3.84 -14.18 14.97
C LEU A 47 -4.82 -15.04 14.17
N GLY A 48 -5.79 -15.67 14.84
CA GLY A 48 -6.87 -16.38 14.16
C GLY A 48 -8.00 -15.47 13.68
N ASN A 49 -7.94 -14.14 13.88
CA ASN A 49 -8.96 -13.17 13.47
C ASN A 49 -10.39 -13.56 13.92
N ASN A 50 -10.54 -14.08 15.14
CA ASN A 50 -11.81 -14.57 15.70
C ASN A 50 -12.46 -15.73 14.92
N ALA A 51 -11.71 -16.45 14.07
CA ALA A 51 -12.19 -17.67 13.46
C ALA A 51 -12.50 -18.73 14.52
N ALA A 52 -13.53 -19.55 14.25
CA ALA A 52 -13.74 -20.75 15.07
C ALA A 52 -12.56 -21.72 14.87
N PRO A 53 -12.09 -22.41 15.94
CA PRO A 53 -11.10 -23.46 15.82
C PRO A 53 -11.49 -24.51 14.74
N GLY A 54 -10.54 -24.88 13.89
CA GLY A 54 -10.75 -25.75 12.72
C GLY A 54 -11.20 -25.01 11.45
N GLY A 55 -11.45 -23.71 11.51
CA GLY A 55 -11.76 -22.86 10.35
C GLY A 55 -10.56 -22.62 9.43
N LYS A 56 -10.80 -21.87 8.34
CA LYS A 56 -9.77 -21.48 7.38
C LYS A 56 -8.67 -20.63 8.01
N VAL A 57 -7.42 -20.89 7.62
CA VAL A 57 -6.23 -20.17 8.07
C VAL A 57 -5.38 -19.82 6.85
N THR A 58 -4.87 -18.60 6.76
CA THR A 58 -3.96 -18.23 5.67
C THR A 58 -2.54 -18.72 5.92
N ARG A 59 -1.69 -18.75 4.89
CA ARG A 59 -0.28 -19.13 5.01
C ARG A 59 0.48 -18.21 5.97
N SER A 60 0.32 -16.90 5.83
CA SER A 60 0.92 -15.91 6.73
C SER A 60 0.44 -16.05 8.16
N GLN A 61 -0.85 -16.36 8.39
CA GLN A 61 -1.37 -16.64 9.72
C GLN A 61 -0.70 -17.88 10.31
N ALA A 62 -0.64 -18.99 9.56
CA ALA A 62 -0.01 -20.22 10.04
C ALA A 62 1.46 -20.02 10.41
N ILE A 63 2.22 -19.29 9.58
CA ILE A 63 3.63 -18.96 9.85
C ILE A 63 3.77 -18.01 11.06
N SER A 64 2.94 -16.97 11.17
CA SER A 64 2.97 -16.04 12.30
C SER A 64 2.68 -16.73 13.62
N ARG A 65 1.72 -17.67 13.61
CA ARG A 65 1.36 -18.49 14.78
C ARG A 65 2.53 -19.40 15.19
N ALA A 66 3.18 -20.03 14.22
CA ALA A 66 4.39 -20.82 14.45
C ALA A 66 5.54 -20.00 15.04
N GLN A 67 5.76 -18.78 14.53
CA GLN A 67 6.78 -17.87 15.04
C GLN A 67 6.50 -17.48 16.50
N VAL A 68 5.25 -17.21 16.87
CA VAL A 68 4.89 -16.92 18.28
C VAL A 68 5.29 -18.08 19.19
N TRP A 69 5.00 -19.32 18.82
CA TRP A 69 5.34 -20.49 19.64
C TRP A 69 6.86 -20.68 19.80
N VAL A 70 7.66 -20.31 18.78
CA VAL A 70 9.13 -20.22 18.87
C VAL A 70 9.58 -19.08 19.78
N ASP A 71 9.02 -17.88 19.61
CA ASP A 71 9.39 -16.69 20.38
C ASP A 71 9.10 -16.88 21.88
N GLN A 72 8.00 -17.56 22.19
CA GLN A 72 7.62 -17.94 23.55
C GLN A 72 8.43 -19.14 24.09
N LYS A 73 9.29 -19.74 23.27
CA LYS A 73 10.14 -20.89 23.61
C LYS A 73 9.35 -22.01 24.28
N VAL A 74 8.16 -22.31 23.75
CA VAL A 74 7.29 -23.34 24.32
C VAL A 74 8.05 -24.67 24.33
N PRO A 75 8.20 -25.32 25.50
CA PRO A 75 8.96 -26.56 25.64
C PRO A 75 8.06 -27.76 25.37
N TYR A 76 8.66 -28.88 24.98
CA TYR A 76 7.95 -30.17 24.88
C TYR A 76 7.36 -30.57 26.24
N SER A 77 6.27 -31.35 26.23
CA SER A 77 5.59 -31.80 27.43
C SER A 77 6.55 -32.46 28.42
N THR A 78 6.37 -32.10 29.69
CA THR A 78 7.24 -32.54 30.80
C THR A 78 7.20 -34.07 30.96
N ASN A 79 6.03 -34.68 30.72
CA ASN A 79 5.81 -36.12 30.78
C ASN A 79 6.09 -36.83 29.43
N GLY A 80 6.65 -36.10 28.46
CA GLY A 80 6.95 -36.66 27.14
C GLY A 80 5.69 -37.05 26.37
N LEU A 81 5.61 -38.33 25.98
CA LEU A 81 4.50 -38.89 25.20
C LEU A 81 3.42 -39.56 26.07
N GLU A 82 3.53 -39.45 27.40
CA GLU A 82 2.59 -40.06 28.35
C GLU A 82 1.66 -39.02 28.98
N ALA A 83 0.40 -39.41 29.19
CA ALA A 83 -0.58 -38.59 29.90
C ALA A 83 -0.29 -38.56 31.42
N PRO A 84 -0.59 -37.46 32.13
CA PRO A 84 -1.13 -36.21 31.61
C PRO A 84 -0.11 -35.43 30.79
N TYR A 85 -0.57 -34.77 29.73
CA TYR A 85 0.28 -33.96 28.85
C TYR A 85 0.34 -32.51 29.32
N SER A 86 1.35 -31.78 28.84
CA SER A 86 1.43 -30.32 28.97
C SER A 86 0.68 -29.65 27.81
N TRP A 87 -0.18 -28.70 28.13
CA TRP A 87 -1.05 -28.00 27.18
C TRP A 87 -0.87 -26.49 27.28
N TRP A 88 -0.47 -25.86 26.18
CA TRP A 88 -0.15 -24.45 26.13
C TRP A 88 -1.25 -23.61 25.47
N ALA A 89 -1.41 -22.37 25.94
CA ALA A 89 -2.23 -21.35 25.32
C ALA A 89 -1.63 -19.96 25.55
N ASP A 90 -1.95 -19.03 24.65
CA ASP A 90 -1.74 -17.60 24.85
C ASP A 90 -2.85 -16.78 24.19
N SER A 91 -2.77 -15.45 24.29
CA SER A 91 -3.74 -14.54 23.67
C SER A 91 -3.58 -14.40 22.14
N LYS A 92 -2.41 -14.69 21.57
CA LYS A 92 -2.10 -14.48 20.15
C LYS A 92 -2.52 -15.66 19.28
N THR A 93 -2.17 -16.86 19.69
CA THR A 93 -2.46 -18.13 19.01
C THR A 93 -3.70 -18.83 19.59
N GLY A 94 -4.15 -18.42 20.77
CA GLY A 94 -5.25 -19.09 21.47
C GLY A 94 -4.76 -20.40 22.09
N GLY A 95 -5.63 -21.41 22.08
CA GLY A 95 -5.34 -22.71 22.69
C GLY A 95 -6.57 -23.41 23.26
N ARG A 96 -6.40 -24.54 23.95
CA ARG A 96 -5.13 -25.17 24.34
C ARG A 96 -4.67 -26.25 23.36
N TYR A 97 -3.37 -26.29 23.03
CA TYR A 97 -2.75 -27.36 22.22
C TYR A 97 -1.65 -28.08 23.00
N ARG A 98 -1.41 -29.36 22.69
CA ARG A 98 -0.35 -30.14 23.35
C ARG A 98 1.01 -29.57 22.99
N GLN A 99 1.92 -29.62 23.96
CA GLN A 99 3.31 -29.23 23.79
C GLN A 99 4.12 -30.39 23.20
N ASP A 100 3.95 -30.64 21.91
CA ASP A 100 4.70 -31.61 21.14
C ASP A 100 4.69 -31.26 19.64
N CYS A 101 5.46 -31.98 18.82
CA CYS A 101 5.60 -31.70 17.38
C CYS A 101 4.25 -31.54 16.65
N SER A 102 3.31 -32.44 16.92
CA SER A 102 2.00 -32.45 16.28
C SER A 102 1.00 -31.46 16.89
N GLY A 103 1.12 -31.16 18.18
CA GLY A 103 0.36 -30.12 18.85
C GLY A 103 0.79 -28.72 18.41
N PHE A 104 2.09 -28.49 18.20
CA PHE A 104 2.64 -27.29 17.57
C PHE A 104 2.04 -27.07 16.17
N VAL A 105 2.04 -28.10 15.31
CA VAL A 105 1.41 -28.01 13.98
C VAL A 105 -0.09 -27.77 14.08
N SER A 106 -0.77 -28.45 15.02
CA SER A 106 -2.21 -28.26 15.24
C SER A 106 -2.52 -26.81 15.64
N MET A 107 -1.66 -26.19 16.43
CA MET A 107 -1.77 -24.77 16.76
C MET A 107 -1.53 -23.88 15.54
N ALA A 108 -0.47 -24.13 14.76
CA ALA A 108 -0.15 -23.32 13.59
C ALA A 108 -1.31 -23.33 12.58
N TRP A 109 -1.94 -24.48 12.39
CA TRP A 109 -3.13 -24.65 11.56
C TRP A 109 -4.46 -24.33 12.27
N GLN A 110 -4.42 -23.82 13.50
CA GLN A 110 -5.59 -23.44 14.31
C GLN A 110 -6.68 -24.52 14.39
N LEU A 111 -6.30 -25.79 14.46
CA LEU A 111 -7.22 -26.91 14.43
C LEU A 111 -8.17 -26.93 15.64
N ASN A 112 -9.34 -27.53 15.49
CA ASN A 112 -10.30 -27.67 16.59
C ASN A 112 -9.87 -28.63 17.71
N SER A 113 -8.78 -29.37 17.51
CA SER A 113 -8.21 -30.31 18.47
C SER A 113 -6.71 -30.48 18.22
N SER A 114 -5.97 -30.85 19.26
CA SER A 114 -4.55 -31.17 19.15
C SER A 114 -4.39 -32.58 18.59
N ARG A 115 -3.97 -32.69 17.32
CA ARG A 115 -3.79 -33.96 16.59
C ARG A 115 -2.46 -34.62 16.89
N THR A 116 -2.24 -35.78 16.28
CA THR A 116 -1.00 -36.58 16.29
C THR A 116 -0.47 -36.70 14.87
N THR A 117 0.81 -37.09 14.72
CA THR A 117 1.42 -37.42 13.42
C THR A 117 0.59 -38.42 12.60
N LEU A 118 -0.10 -39.36 13.25
CA LEU A 118 -0.99 -40.34 12.63
C LEU A 118 -2.36 -39.79 12.22
N SER A 119 -2.81 -38.68 12.81
CA SER A 119 -4.16 -38.11 12.57
C SER A 119 -4.15 -36.77 11.83
N LEU A 120 -2.98 -36.15 11.62
CA LEU A 120 -2.79 -35.00 10.73
C LEU A 120 -3.14 -35.31 9.25
N PRO A 121 -2.86 -36.50 8.69
CA PRO A 121 -3.30 -36.85 7.34
C PRO A 121 -4.82 -36.80 7.13
N ALA A 122 -5.63 -36.91 8.19
CA ALA A 122 -7.09 -36.87 8.08
C ALA A 122 -7.68 -35.47 7.86
N VAL A 123 -6.84 -34.42 7.90
CA VAL A 123 -7.23 -33.02 7.65
C VAL A 123 -6.31 -32.36 6.63
N SER A 124 -5.54 -33.16 5.88
CA SER A 124 -4.60 -32.63 4.91
C SER A 124 -4.53 -33.51 3.67
N ALA A 125 -4.24 -32.87 2.55
CA ALA A 125 -3.96 -33.52 1.28
C ALA A 125 -2.45 -33.73 1.14
N GLN A 126 -2.05 -34.92 0.66
CA GLN A 126 -0.67 -35.15 0.27
C GLN A 126 -0.33 -34.38 -1.01
N ILE A 127 0.83 -33.73 -1.02
CA ILE A 127 1.37 -32.96 -2.15
C ILE A 127 2.78 -33.45 -2.52
N ASN A 128 3.30 -33.02 -3.67
CA ASN A 128 4.71 -33.26 -3.97
C ASN A 128 5.59 -32.37 -3.09
N LYS A 129 6.77 -32.86 -2.71
CA LYS A 129 7.77 -32.06 -1.97
C LYS A 129 8.18 -30.80 -2.72
N SER A 130 8.19 -30.82 -4.06
CA SER A 130 8.45 -29.64 -4.91
C SER A 130 7.36 -28.57 -4.83
N ASP A 131 6.16 -28.93 -4.38
CA ASP A 131 5.00 -28.05 -4.34
C ASP A 131 4.81 -27.43 -2.95
N LEU A 132 5.72 -27.72 -2.01
CA LEU A 132 5.73 -27.13 -0.68
C LEU A 132 5.72 -25.60 -0.77
N LYS A 133 4.85 -25.02 0.05
CA LYS A 133 4.70 -23.59 0.31
C LYS A 133 4.69 -23.35 1.82
N PRO A 134 5.03 -22.14 2.30
CA PRO A 134 4.97 -21.81 3.73
C PRO A 134 3.63 -22.21 4.35
N GLY A 135 3.68 -22.86 5.53
CA GLY A 135 2.51 -23.37 6.23
C GLY A 135 2.12 -24.81 5.86
N ASP A 136 2.73 -25.42 4.83
CA ASP A 136 2.63 -26.87 4.62
C ASP A 136 3.52 -27.63 5.65
N ILE A 137 3.34 -28.94 5.79
CA ILE A 137 4.16 -29.76 6.71
C ILE A 137 4.89 -30.88 5.99
N LEU A 138 6.00 -31.31 6.59
CA LEU A 138 6.61 -32.60 6.33
C LEU A 138 6.30 -33.49 7.54
N ASN A 139 5.47 -34.51 7.34
CA ASN A 139 4.96 -35.40 8.39
C ASN A 139 5.45 -36.84 8.20
N SER A 140 5.90 -37.47 9.27
CA SER A 140 6.20 -38.90 9.39
C SER A 140 5.48 -39.46 10.61
N ASN A 141 5.50 -40.78 10.83
CA ASN A 141 4.87 -41.36 12.03
C ASN A 141 5.52 -40.87 13.34
N ASP A 142 6.81 -40.56 13.32
CA ASP A 142 7.59 -40.23 14.52
C ASP A 142 7.71 -38.72 14.77
N HIS A 143 7.75 -37.92 13.69
CA HIS A 143 7.98 -36.48 13.80
C HIS A 143 7.33 -35.68 12.66
N VAL A 144 7.05 -34.40 12.93
CA VAL A 144 6.49 -33.46 11.97
C VAL A 144 7.17 -32.11 12.10
N VAL A 145 7.41 -31.46 10.95
CA VAL A 145 7.93 -30.08 10.88
C VAL A 145 7.02 -29.22 10.01
N LEU A 146 6.95 -27.92 10.34
CA LEU A 146 6.22 -26.93 9.55
C LEU A 146 7.18 -26.25 8.58
N PHE A 147 6.91 -26.36 7.28
CA PHE A 147 7.71 -25.74 6.24
C PHE A 147 7.55 -24.21 6.26
N ALA A 148 8.66 -23.48 6.39
CA ALA A 148 8.67 -22.03 6.51
C ALA A 148 8.99 -21.30 5.20
N GLY A 149 9.53 -22.01 4.21
CA GLY A 149 9.87 -21.44 2.91
C GLY A 149 11.12 -22.06 2.30
N TRP A 150 11.20 -22.00 0.97
CA TRP A 150 12.42 -22.36 0.26
C TRP A 150 13.50 -21.30 0.50
N ARG A 151 14.72 -21.75 0.78
CA ARG A 151 15.91 -20.89 0.67
C ARG A 151 16.45 -20.92 -0.75
N ASP A 152 16.53 -22.13 -1.32
CA ASP A 152 16.82 -22.36 -2.72
C ASP A 152 16.02 -23.59 -3.17
N LYS A 153 14.96 -23.35 -3.93
CA LYS A 153 14.06 -24.39 -4.41
C LYS A 153 14.75 -25.33 -5.39
N SER A 154 15.70 -24.82 -6.18
CA SER A 154 16.43 -25.63 -7.17
C SER A 154 17.40 -26.60 -6.49
N ALA A 155 18.10 -26.13 -5.45
CA ALA A 155 18.97 -26.95 -4.61
C ALA A 155 18.21 -27.79 -3.55
N GLY A 156 16.88 -27.65 -3.48
CA GLY A 156 16.03 -28.36 -2.54
C GLY A 156 16.19 -27.92 -1.08
N THR A 157 16.81 -26.76 -0.81
CA THR A 157 17.06 -26.30 0.56
C THR A 157 15.97 -25.37 1.07
N PHE A 158 15.59 -25.53 2.35
CA PHE A 158 14.46 -24.83 2.94
C PHE A 158 14.63 -24.57 4.43
N ASN A 159 13.81 -23.65 4.93
CA ASN A 159 13.70 -23.34 6.35
C ASN A 159 12.42 -23.98 6.92
N TYR A 160 12.44 -24.33 8.21
CA TYR A 160 11.31 -24.97 8.87
C TYR A 160 11.25 -24.65 10.36
N TYR A 161 10.06 -24.81 10.93
CA TYR A 161 9.83 -24.76 12.37
C TYR A 161 9.59 -26.17 12.91
N GLN A 162 10.04 -26.43 14.14
CA GLN A 162 9.78 -27.69 14.81
C GLN A 162 9.76 -27.58 16.33
N GLU A 163 9.06 -28.52 16.96
CA GLU A 163 9.16 -28.83 18.38
C GLU A 163 9.60 -30.30 18.51
N SER A 164 10.85 -30.56 18.89
CA SER A 164 11.48 -31.89 18.68
C SER A 164 11.81 -32.65 19.96
N SER A 165 12.05 -31.99 21.09
CA SER A 165 12.39 -32.69 22.33
C SER A 165 12.27 -31.81 23.57
N ARG A 166 12.32 -32.44 24.74
CA ARG A 166 12.39 -31.74 26.04
C ARG A 166 13.68 -30.96 26.26
N SER A 167 14.76 -31.29 25.54
CA SER A 167 16.06 -30.63 25.67
C SER A 167 16.21 -29.41 24.75
N ARG A 168 15.28 -29.22 23.80
CA ARG A 168 15.31 -28.12 22.85
C ARG A 168 13.90 -27.53 22.70
N PRO A 169 13.66 -26.29 23.18
CA PRO A 169 12.42 -25.58 22.90
C PRO A 169 12.16 -25.49 21.40
N THR A 170 10.89 -25.25 21.08
CA THR A 170 10.45 -25.01 19.69
C THR A 170 11.37 -23.99 19.01
N ASN A 171 11.84 -24.31 17.82
CA ASN A 171 12.85 -23.51 17.13
C ASN A 171 12.60 -23.40 15.62
N TYR A 172 13.29 -22.42 15.04
CA TYR A 172 13.40 -22.20 13.60
C TYR A 172 14.75 -22.71 13.12
N ASN A 173 14.72 -23.49 12.05
CA ASN A 173 15.86 -24.16 11.46
C ASN A 173 16.03 -23.78 10.00
N THR A 174 17.28 -23.68 9.56
CA THR A 174 17.65 -23.33 8.17
C THR A 174 18.39 -24.47 7.47
N ASP A 175 18.51 -25.64 8.08
CA ASP A 175 19.29 -26.78 7.58
C ASP A 175 18.45 -27.79 6.77
N GLY A 176 17.21 -27.46 6.40
CA GLY A 176 16.33 -28.36 5.66
C GLY A 176 16.80 -28.60 4.23
N ASN A 177 16.77 -29.86 3.79
CA ASN A 177 17.02 -30.23 2.40
C ASN A 177 16.15 -31.44 1.98
N VAL A 178 15.31 -31.29 0.95
CA VAL A 178 14.43 -32.38 0.47
C VAL A 178 15.18 -33.52 -0.20
N TYR A 179 16.41 -33.28 -0.63
CA TYR A 179 17.34 -34.28 -1.18
C TYR A 179 18.33 -34.80 -0.13
N GLY A 180 18.28 -34.31 1.11
CA GLY A 180 19.11 -34.79 2.22
C GLY A 180 18.72 -36.21 2.63
N SER A 181 19.65 -36.93 3.28
CA SER A 181 19.37 -38.24 3.86
C SER A 181 18.50 -38.16 5.13
N THR A 182 18.58 -37.05 5.85
CA THR A 182 17.85 -36.80 7.09
C THR A 182 17.26 -35.40 7.16
N LEU A 183 16.15 -35.26 7.86
CA LEU A 183 15.57 -33.98 8.28
C LEU A 183 15.21 -34.09 9.76
N ALA A 184 15.62 -33.10 10.57
CA ALA A 184 15.35 -33.09 12.01
C ALA A 184 15.71 -34.42 12.71
N SER A 185 16.86 -35.00 12.35
CA SER A 185 17.37 -36.29 12.85
C SER A 185 16.56 -37.54 12.47
N HIS A 186 15.59 -37.43 11.55
CA HIS A 186 14.79 -38.55 11.05
C HIS A 186 15.07 -38.76 9.55
N PRO A 187 14.90 -39.98 9.00
CA PRO A 187 15.11 -40.23 7.57
C PRO A 187 14.21 -39.34 6.70
N MET A 188 14.78 -38.59 5.76
CA MET A 188 13.98 -37.71 4.87
C MET A 188 12.96 -38.50 4.02
N SER A 189 13.24 -39.79 3.80
CA SER A 189 12.37 -40.73 3.09
C SER A 189 11.08 -41.08 3.83
N SER A 190 11.02 -40.93 5.16
CA SER A 190 9.80 -41.21 5.94
C SER A 190 8.79 -40.06 5.92
N TYR A 191 9.20 -38.88 5.47
CA TYR A 191 8.35 -37.69 5.44
C TYR A 191 7.48 -37.62 4.18
N LEU A 192 6.18 -37.50 4.40
CA LEU A 192 5.18 -37.07 3.41
C LEU A 192 5.02 -35.55 3.49
N ALA A 193 4.94 -34.89 2.33
CA ALA A 193 4.56 -33.49 2.28
C ALA A 193 3.03 -33.39 2.31
N LEU A 194 2.48 -32.69 3.30
CA LEU A 194 1.04 -32.56 3.50
C LEU A 194 0.64 -31.08 3.55
N ARG A 195 -0.50 -30.76 2.94
CA ARG A 195 -1.11 -29.43 2.93
C ARG A 195 -2.46 -29.49 3.63
N TYR A 196 -2.65 -28.67 4.66
CA TYR A 196 -3.91 -28.60 5.40
C TYR A 196 -5.09 -28.24 4.48
N ASP A 197 -6.21 -28.96 4.59
CA ASP A 197 -7.34 -28.83 3.67
C ASP A 197 -7.99 -27.44 3.70
N ASN A 198 -7.94 -26.77 4.85
CA ASN A 198 -8.47 -25.41 5.03
C ASN A 198 -7.37 -24.33 5.06
N ILE A 199 -6.16 -24.62 4.57
CA ILE A 199 -5.15 -23.56 4.37
C ILE A 199 -5.53 -22.76 3.14
N ALA A 200 -5.79 -21.47 3.34
CA ALA A 200 -5.94 -20.53 2.26
C ALA A 200 -4.54 -20.03 1.87
N GLU A 201 -4.34 -19.78 0.58
CA GLU A 201 -3.27 -18.86 0.19
C GLU A 201 -3.53 -17.53 0.90
N ASP A 202 -2.47 -16.80 1.24
CA ASP A 202 -2.67 -15.40 1.54
C ASP A 202 -3.44 -14.81 0.36
N SER A 203 -4.49 -14.05 0.64
CA SER A 203 -5.03 -13.20 -0.40
C SER A 203 -3.85 -12.35 -0.85
N VAL A 204 -3.30 -12.63 -2.03
CA VAL A 204 -2.81 -11.55 -2.86
C VAL A 204 -3.98 -10.59 -2.82
N PRO A 205 -3.83 -9.35 -2.33
CA PRO A 205 -4.87 -8.39 -2.56
C PRO A 205 -5.05 -8.43 -4.07
N VAL A 206 -6.16 -9.00 -4.55
CA VAL A 206 -6.67 -8.59 -5.85
C VAL A 206 -6.75 -7.09 -5.64
N PRO A 207 -6.01 -6.27 -6.40
CA PRO A 207 -6.19 -4.84 -6.29
C PRO A 207 -7.69 -4.65 -6.48
N THR A 208 -8.40 -4.19 -5.43
CA THR A 208 -9.70 -3.60 -5.65
C THR A 208 -9.43 -2.57 -6.73
N PRO A 209 -10.09 -2.64 -7.90
CA PRO A 209 -9.90 -1.64 -8.92
C PRO A 209 -10.10 -0.29 -8.27
N ALA A 210 -9.15 0.61 -8.50
CA ALA A 210 -9.28 1.98 -8.04
C ALA A 210 -10.63 2.49 -8.57
N SER A 211 -11.55 2.75 -7.65
CA SER A 211 -12.97 3.00 -7.97
C SER A 211 -13.41 4.39 -7.54
N ARG A 212 -12.51 5.09 -6.84
CA ARG A 212 -12.74 6.43 -6.33
C ARG A 212 -11.88 7.41 -7.09
N VAL A 213 -12.53 8.40 -7.66
CA VAL A 213 -11.85 9.57 -8.24
C VAL A 213 -12.11 10.75 -7.33
N HIS A 214 -11.04 11.44 -6.98
CA HIS A 214 -11.08 12.72 -6.27
C HIS A 214 -10.90 13.80 -7.32
N VAL A 215 -11.76 14.83 -7.26
CA VAL A 215 -11.74 15.95 -8.19
C VAL A 215 -11.56 17.22 -7.37
N GLU A 216 -10.45 17.89 -7.63
CA GLU A 216 -10.11 19.16 -7.00
C GLU A 216 -10.16 20.30 -8.00
N ILE A 217 -10.65 21.46 -7.56
CA ILE A 217 -10.69 22.68 -8.36
C ILE A 217 -10.12 23.87 -7.59
N VAL A 218 -9.74 24.91 -8.32
CA VAL A 218 -9.65 26.27 -7.77
C VAL A 218 -10.99 26.95 -7.98
N GLY A 219 -11.72 27.22 -6.91
CA GLY A 219 -13.02 27.87 -6.92
C GLY A 219 -12.95 29.38 -7.18
N ALA A 220 -14.11 30.03 -7.26
CA ALA A 220 -14.22 31.47 -7.50
C ALA A 220 -13.59 32.33 -6.39
N ASP A 221 -13.46 31.78 -5.19
CA ASP A 221 -12.79 32.38 -4.03
C ASP A 221 -11.26 32.29 -4.09
N GLY A 222 -10.71 31.60 -5.11
CA GLY A 222 -9.27 31.34 -5.25
C GLY A 222 -8.74 30.29 -4.28
N GLY A 223 -9.62 29.59 -3.55
CA GLY A 223 -9.29 28.45 -2.69
C GLY A 223 -9.50 27.12 -3.41
N MET A 224 -8.99 26.04 -2.82
CA MET A 224 -9.21 24.69 -3.33
C MET A 224 -10.54 24.12 -2.81
N HIS A 225 -11.30 23.46 -3.68
CA HIS A 225 -12.50 22.70 -3.32
C HIS A 225 -12.40 21.26 -3.83
N ASN A 226 -12.94 20.31 -3.08
CA ASN A 226 -12.88 18.87 -3.38
C ASN A 226 -14.28 18.26 -3.49
N THR A 227 -14.46 17.32 -4.42
CA THR A 227 -15.60 16.41 -4.48
C THR A 227 -15.12 15.02 -4.89
N ASP A 228 -15.85 13.97 -4.50
CA ASP A 228 -15.44 12.59 -4.77
C ASP A 228 -16.52 11.84 -5.54
N ALA A 229 -16.08 11.02 -6.50
CA ALA A 229 -16.91 10.05 -7.21
C ALA A 229 -16.53 8.63 -6.80
N ASP A 230 -17.50 7.85 -6.34
CA ASP A 230 -17.39 6.41 -6.12
C ASP A 230 -18.08 5.69 -7.29
N TYR A 231 -17.29 5.32 -8.30
CA TYR A 231 -17.78 4.66 -9.51
C TYR A 231 -18.22 3.21 -9.26
N ALA A 232 -17.74 2.57 -8.19
CA ALA A 232 -18.24 1.25 -7.79
C ALA A 232 -19.66 1.35 -7.20
N ALA A 233 -19.93 2.41 -6.42
CA ALA A 233 -21.26 2.69 -5.89
C ALA A 233 -22.18 3.45 -6.88
N GLY A 234 -21.62 4.04 -7.93
CA GLY A 234 -22.33 4.94 -8.84
C GLY A 234 -22.82 6.20 -8.14
N GLN A 235 -22.03 6.74 -7.21
CA GLN A 235 -22.41 7.87 -6.36
C GLN A 235 -21.35 8.97 -6.38
N TRP A 236 -21.81 10.21 -6.21
CA TRP A 236 -20.97 11.35 -5.88
C TRP A 236 -21.21 11.74 -4.43
N THR A 237 -20.25 12.40 -3.78
CA THR A 237 -20.48 13.06 -2.49
C THR A 237 -21.61 14.09 -2.56
N GLY A 238 -21.81 14.69 -3.75
CA GLY A 238 -22.93 15.57 -4.06
C GLY A 238 -22.72 17.04 -3.68
N ALA A 239 -21.57 17.40 -3.11
CA ALA A 239 -21.22 18.76 -2.74
C ALA A 239 -19.70 19.00 -2.80
N TRP A 240 -19.33 20.25 -3.09
CA TRP A 240 -17.94 20.70 -3.04
C TRP A 240 -17.57 21.10 -1.61
N THR A 241 -16.46 20.54 -1.13
CA THR A 241 -15.93 20.82 0.21
C THR A 241 -14.76 21.78 0.09
N ALA A 242 -14.84 22.93 0.75
CA ALA A 242 -13.75 23.89 0.79
C ALA A 242 -12.55 23.33 1.58
N MET A 243 -11.38 23.31 0.95
CA MET A 243 -10.13 22.74 1.48
C MET A 243 -9.12 23.82 1.89
N GLY A 244 -9.47 25.09 1.71
CA GLY A 244 -8.66 26.26 2.03
C GLY A 244 -7.62 26.61 0.96
N GLY A 245 -6.68 27.50 1.33
CA GLY A 245 -5.83 28.20 0.37
C GLY A 245 -6.48 29.51 -0.11
N SER A 246 -5.69 30.35 -0.76
CA SER A 246 -6.16 31.60 -1.33
C SER A 246 -5.28 32.02 -2.50
N ALA A 247 -5.90 32.69 -3.49
CA ALA A 247 -5.24 33.14 -4.71
C ALA A 247 -4.42 32.04 -5.43
N LEU A 248 -4.92 30.81 -5.38
CA LEU A 248 -4.39 29.71 -6.18
C LEU A 248 -4.70 29.96 -7.66
N LYS A 249 -3.82 29.50 -8.56
CA LYS A 249 -3.99 29.67 -10.02
C LYS A 249 -3.81 28.40 -10.84
N GLY A 250 -3.39 27.30 -10.22
CA GLY A 250 -3.18 26.02 -10.89
C GLY A 250 -3.16 24.88 -9.88
N LEU A 251 -3.55 23.69 -10.31
CA LEU A 251 -3.59 22.47 -9.52
C LEU A 251 -3.09 21.28 -10.33
N THR A 252 -2.50 20.32 -9.64
CA THR A 252 -2.27 18.96 -10.11
C THR A 252 -2.33 18.03 -8.89
N SER A 253 -2.65 16.76 -9.10
CA SER A 253 -2.62 15.74 -8.06
C SER A 253 -1.91 14.49 -8.53
N ALA A 254 -1.25 13.80 -7.60
CA ALA A 254 -0.62 12.50 -7.83
C ALA A 254 -0.85 11.60 -6.61
N VAL A 255 -0.81 10.29 -6.81
CA VAL A 255 -1.11 9.31 -5.75
C VAL A 255 0.11 8.44 -5.47
N THR A 256 0.44 8.29 -4.18
CA THR A 256 1.36 7.25 -3.70
C THR A 256 0.65 6.39 -2.65
N GLY A 257 0.63 5.07 -2.85
CA GLY A 257 -0.12 4.15 -2.00
C GLY A 257 -1.62 4.51 -1.94
N ASN A 258 -2.09 4.95 -0.76
CA ASN A 258 -3.47 5.40 -0.54
C ASN A 258 -3.53 6.88 -0.07
N THR A 259 -2.52 7.65 -0.46
CA THR A 259 -2.42 9.08 -0.18
C THR A 259 -2.44 9.83 -1.51
N MET A 260 -3.33 10.80 -1.63
CA MET A 260 -3.29 11.78 -2.70
C MET A 260 -2.48 12.99 -2.25
N HIS A 261 -1.58 13.43 -3.11
CA HIS A 261 -0.77 14.62 -2.95
C HIS A 261 -1.29 15.66 -3.94
N VAL A 262 -1.86 16.74 -3.42
CA VAL A 262 -2.34 17.85 -4.25
C VAL A 262 -1.30 18.95 -4.23
N PHE A 263 -0.88 19.39 -5.41
CA PHE A 263 0.05 20.49 -5.60
C PHE A 263 -0.67 21.69 -6.20
N ALA A 264 -0.38 22.88 -5.70
CA ALA A 264 -1.01 24.12 -6.13
C ALA A 264 0.02 25.19 -6.44
N LEU A 265 -0.27 25.99 -7.48
CA LEU A 265 0.44 27.24 -7.74
C LEU A 265 -0.23 28.38 -7.00
N GLY A 266 0.52 29.05 -6.14
CA GLY A 266 0.11 30.34 -5.56
C GLY A 266 0.20 31.48 -6.58
N SER A 267 -0.27 32.66 -6.17
CA SER A 267 -0.31 33.86 -7.02
C SER A 267 1.05 34.27 -7.58
N THR A 268 2.12 34.13 -6.81
CA THR A 268 3.51 34.40 -7.23
C THR A 268 4.14 33.28 -8.06
N GLY A 269 3.45 32.14 -8.21
CA GLY A 269 4.03 30.94 -8.83
C GLY A 269 4.92 30.12 -7.90
N ARG A 270 4.84 30.32 -6.58
CA ARG A 270 5.32 29.35 -5.58
C ARG A 270 4.46 28.10 -5.57
N VAL A 271 5.07 26.97 -5.24
CA VAL A 271 4.41 25.65 -5.28
C VAL A 271 4.13 25.17 -3.85
N TYR A 272 2.89 24.75 -3.60
CA TYR A 272 2.47 24.24 -2.31
C TYR A 272 1.91 22.82 -2.44
N THR A 273 2.05 22.01 -1.39
CA THR A 273 1.49 20.66 -1.30
C THR A 273 0.50 20.54 -0.14
N LYS A 274 -0.54 19.74 -0.34
CA LYS A 274 -1.51 19.33 0.68
C LYS A 274 -1.87 17.86 0.45
N ASP A 275 -1.82 17.06 1.50
CA ASP A 275 -1.98 15.61 1.39
C ASP A 275 -3.34 15.16 1.94
N ALA A 276 -3.96 14.19 1.28
CA ALA A 276 -5.13 13.47 1.73
C ALA A 276 -4.79 11.99 1.93
N ASN A 277 -4.74 11.53 3.18
CA ASN A 277 -4.51 10.14 3.50
C ASN A 277 -5.84 9.41 3.67
N TYR A 278 -6.21 8.59 2.70
CA TYR A 278 -7.49 7.87 2.70
C TYR A 278 -7.48 6.62 3.59
N THR A 279 -6.31 6.19 4.06
CA THR A 279 -6.23 5.14 5.09
C THR A 279 -6.68 5.67 6.45
N THR A 280 -6.33 6.91 6.80
CA THR A 280 -6.75 7.56 8.05
C THR A 280 -8.00 8.42 7.89
N GLY A 281 -8.38 8.76 6.65
CA GLY A 281 -9.47 9.68 6.34
C GLY A 281 -9.13 11.13 6.68
N GLN A 282 -7.84 11.49 6.67
CA GLN A 282 -7.37 12.80 7.14
C GLN A 282 -6.62 13.56 6.05
N TRP A 283 -6.91 14.85 5.98
CA TRP A 283 -6.10 15.82 5.25
C TRP A 283 -5.01 16.39 6.15
N SER A 284 -3.89 16.81 5.55
CA SER A 284 -2.91 17.62 6.25
C SER A 284 -3.55 18.92 6.76
N SER A 285 -3.07 19.41 7.92
CA SER A 285 -3.66 20.56 8.62
C SER A 285 -3.60 21.86 7.82
N GLY A 286 -2.69 21.98 6.85
CA GLY A 286 -2.52 23.17 6.02
C GLY A 286 -1.65 22.90 4.78
N TRP A 287 -1.57 23.90 3.91
CA TRP A 287 -0.64 23.92 2.78
C TRP A 287 0.80 24.04 3.29
N GLN A 288 1.70 23.26 2.70
CA GLN A 288 3.14 23.34 2.94
C GLN A 288 3.83 23.76 1.65
N GLU A 289 4.82 24.64 1.72
CA GLU A 289 5.58 25.00 0.53
C GLU A 289 6.48 23.84 0.09
N VAL A 290 6.50 23.55 -1.20
CA VAL A 290 7.42 22.55 -1.77
C VAL A 290 8.86 23.14 -1.70
N PRO A 291 9.83 22.41 -1.14
CA PRO A 291 11.20 22.91 -0.98
C PRO A 291 11.86 23.36 -2.30
N GLY A 292 12.81 24.30 -2.18
CA GLY A 292 13.62 24.80 -3.29
C GLY A 292 13.26 26.21 -3.78
N ASP A 293 12.38 26.92 -3.07
CA ASP A 293 12.08 28.35 -3.24
C ASP A 293 11.75 28.77 -4.69
N PHE A 294 11.12 27.88 -5.47
CA PHE A 294 10.76 28.20 -6.84
C PHE A 294 9.67 29.28 -6.88
N GLU A 295 9.83 30.25 -7.77
CA GLU A 295 8.90 31.35 -7.95
C GLU A 295 8.69 31.60 -9.44
N GLY A 296 7.54 32.18 -9.81
CA GLY A 296 7.23 32.49 -11.20
C GLY A 296 6.76 31.30 -12.03
N ALA A 297 6.40 30.16 -11.42
CA ALA A 297 5.78 29.06 -12.15
C ALA A 297 4.44 29.49 -12.78
N THR A 298 4.18 29.00 -14.00
CA THR A 298 3.00 29.34 -14.81
C THR A 298 2.10 28.15 -15.10
N ALA A 299 2.64 26.93 -15.06
CA ALA A 299 1.91 25.68 -15.17
C ALA A 299 2.59 24.62 -14.28
N ILE A 300 1.84 23.59 -13.90
CA ILE A 300 2.26 22.54 -12.98
C ILE A 300 1.70 21.19 -13.44
N SER A 301 2.46 20.11 -13.24
CA SER A 301 2.01 18.72 -13.41
C SER A 301 2.71 17.83 -12.39
N ALA A 302 2.06 16.72 -12.02
CA ALA A 302 2.65 15.74 -11.14
C ALA A 302 2.25 14.32 -11.56
N SER A 303 3.16 13.37 -11.35
CA SER A 303 2.93 11.95 -11.61
C SER A 303 3.59 11.09 -10.54
N GLY A 304 2.90 10.02 -10.12
CA GLY A 304 3.39 9.08 -9.12
C GLY A 304 4.05 7.84 -9.73
N VAL A 305 5.25 7.48 -9.27
CA VAL A 305 5.94 6.22 -9.60
C VAL A 305 6.35 5.52 -8.30
N GLY A 306 5.61 4.49 -7.91
CA GLY A 306 5.82 3.80 -6.64
C GLY A 306 5.56 4.73 -5.44
N ASN A 307 6.60 5.01 -4.66
CA ASN A 307 6.54 5.95 -3.52
C ASN A 307 7.02 7.37 -3.90
N GLN A 308 7.39 7.59 -5.15
CA GLN A 308 7.91 8.86 -5.61
C GLN A 308 6.85 9.65 -6.34
N VAL A 309 6.84 10.97 -6.11
CA VAL A 309 6.15 11.93 -6.96
C VAL A 309 7.20 12.72 -7.72
N HIS A 310 7.01 12.82 -9.02
CA HIS A 310 7.74 13.72 -9.90
C HIS A 310 6.84 14.93 -10.15
N LEU A 311 7.40 16.12 -9.95
CA LEU A 311 6.67 17.38 -9.98
C LEU A 311 7.33 18.33 -10.96
N GLU A 312 6.61 18.67 -12.01
CA GLU A 312 7.07 19.50 -13.09
C GLU A 312 6.39 20.88 -13.08
N VAL A 313 7.15 21.94 -13.38
CA VAL A 313 6.63 23.30 -13.56
C VAL A 313 7.18 23.97 -14.80
N LEU A 314 6.44 24.94 -15.36
CA LEU A 314 6.99 25.88 -16.34
C LEU A 314 7.39 27.19 -15.67
N GLY A 315 8.68 27.51 -15.73
CA GLY A 315 9.23 28.79 -15.28
C GLY A 315 9.25 29.86 -16.37
N ALA A 316 10.10 30.86 -16.17
CA ALA A 316 10.30 31.95 -17.12
C ALA A 316 10.65 31.43 -18.53
N GLY A 317 10.07 32.05 -19.56
CA GLY A 317 10.30 31.66 -20.96
C GLY A 317 9.72 30.30 -21.35
N GLY A 318 8.90 29.67 -20.49
CA GLY A 318 8.31 28.34 -20.76
C GLY A 318 9.33 27.21 -20.66
N VAL A 319 10.34 27.36 -19.80
CA VAL A 319 11.34 26.32 -19.50
C VAL A 319 10.79 25.37 -18.45
N MET A 320 10.88 24.06 -18.69
CA MET A 320 10.42 23.05 -17.74
C MET A 320 11.45 22.86 -16.63
N HIS A 321 10.98 22.78 -15.39
CA HIS A 321 11.79 22.40 -14.24
C HIS A 321 11.16 21.19 -13.54
N ASN A 322 11.99 20.35 -12.93
CA ASN A 322 11.56 19.15 -12.19
C ASN A 322 12.11 19.14 -10.75
N THR A 323 11.31 18.67 -9.82
CA THR A 323 11.71 18.28 -8.46
C THR A 323 11.01 16.98 -8.09
N ASP A 324 11.58 16.20 -7.16
CA ASP A 324 11.04 14.90 -6.79
C ASP A 324 10.83 14.80 -5.27
N ALA A 325 9.76 14.11 -4.88
CA ALA A 325 9.50 13.70 -3.50
C ALA A 325 9.52 12.18 -3.38
N ASP A 326 10.19 11.65 -2.37
CA ASP A 326 10.11 10.25 -1.96
C ASP A 326 9.31 10.15 -0.67
N TYR A 327 8.05 9.74 -0.77
CA TYR A 327 7.14 9.57 0.36
C TYR A 327 7.41 8.30 1.18
N GLY A 328 8.28 7.41 0.72
CA GLY A 328 8.79 6.29 1.52
C GLY A 328 9.81 6.75 2.57
N THR A 329 10.56 7.82 2.28
CA THR A 329 11.55 8.43 3.18
C THR A 329 11.13 9.78 3.74
N GLY A 330 10.06 10.38 3.19
CA GLY A 330 9.58 11.72 3.53
C GLY A 330 10.53 12.82 3.07
N GLN A 331 11.34 12.57 2.04
CA GLN A 331 12.37 13.50 1.57
C GLN A 331 12.00 14.12 0.23
N TRP A 332 12.35 15.39 0.07
CA TRP A 332 12.38 16.06 -1.23
C TRP A 332 13.82 16.14 -1.73
N THR A 333 14.02 16.16 -3.05
CA THR A 333 15.32 16.52 -3.64
C THR A 333 15.79 17.89 -3.18
N GLY A 334 14.84 18.81 -2.93
CA GLY A 334 15.09 20.13 -2.36
C GLY A 334 15.58 21.17 -3.36
N VAL A 335 15.66 20.81 -4.64
CA VAL A 335 16.11 21.68 -5.73
C VAL A 335 15.25 21.48 -6.97
N TRP A 336 15.01 22.57 -7.70
CA TRP A 336 14.34 22.55 -9.00
C TRP A 336 15.37 22.51 -10.11
N THR A 337 15.38 21.41 -10.85
CA THR A 337 16.35 21.19 -11.94
C THR A 337 15.77 21.74 -13.24
N ASP A 338 16.51 22.60 -13.93
CA ASP A 338 16.18 23.02 -15.30
C ASP A 338 16.29 21.82 -16.24
N MET A 339 15.18 21.48 -16.90
CA MET A 339 15.07 20.36 -17.80
C MET A 339 15.01 20.80 -19.28
N GLY A 340 15.14 22.09 -19.56
CA GLY A 340 15.05 22.70 -20.88
C GLY A 340 13.63 22.82 -21.42
N GLY A 341 13.53 23.04 -22.73
CA GLY A 341 12.30 23.48 -23.39
C GLY A 341 12.25 25.01 -23.53
N THR A 342 11.39 25.51 -24.41
CA THR A 342 11.22 26.95 -24.63
C THR A 342 9.82 27.22 -25.16
N GLY A 343 9.21 28.32 -24.70
CA GLY A 343 7.89 28.75 -25.15
C GLY A 343 6.76 27.78 -24.83
N LEU A 344 6.95 26.86 -23.89
CA LEU A 344 5.87 25.99 -23.41
C LEU A 344 4.89 26.82 -22.55
N LYS A 345 3.60 26.50 -22.62
CA LYS A 345 2.54 27.24 -21.90
C LYS A 345 1.61 26.37 -21.04
N ALA A 346 1.62 25.05 -21.25
CA ALA A 346 0.90 24.08 -20.43
C ALA A 346 1.67 22.76 -20.46
N LEU A 347 1.52 21.94 -19.41
CA LEU A 347 2.06 20.60 -19.38
C LEU A 347 1.13 19.64 -18.63
N THR A 348 1.35 18.35 -18.84
CA THR A 348 0.77 17.25 -18.08
C THR A 348 1.75 16.07 -18.12
N SER A 349 1.66 15.13 -17.20
CA SER A 349 2.49 13.93 -17.15
C SER A 349 1.62 12.71 -16.86
N ALA A 350 2.00 11.58 -17.46
CA ALA A 350 1.37 10.29 -17.23
C ALA A 350 2.46 9.20 -17.18
N VAL A 351 2.18 8.09 -16.50
CA VAL A 351 3.17 7.02 -16.28
C VAL A 351 2.74 5.73 -16.96
N THR A 352 3.68 5.08 -17.64
CA THR A 352 3.56 3.66 -18.03
C THR A 352 4.78 2.89 -17.49
N GLY A 353 4.52 1.82 -16.73
CA GLY A 353 5.58 1.05 -16.08
C GLY A 353 6.47 1.93 -15.18
N SER A 354 7.75 2.08 -15.56
CA SER A 354 8.74 2.93 -14.86
C SER A 354 9.12 4.20 -15.65
N THR A 355 8.31 4.58 -16.64
CA THR A 355 8.57 5.74 -17.49
C THR A 355 7.47 6.75 -17.30
N MET A 356 7.85 7.99 -17.00
CA MET A 356 6.96 9.13 -17.07
C MET A 356 7.04 9.76 -18.45
N HIS A 357 5.90 10.01 -19.05
CA HIS A 357 5.72 10.72 -20.30
C HIS A 357 5.24 12.13 -19.96
N VAL A 358 6.03 13.13 -20.31
CA VAL A 358 5.66 14.54 -20.12
C VAL A 358 5.19 15.09 -21.44
N TYR A 359 3.98 15.62 -21.45
CA TYR A 359 3.39 16.28 -22.61
C TYR A 359 3.30 17.78 -22.34
N ALA A 360 3.57 18.58 -23.36
CA ALA A 360 3.52 20.03 -23.24
C ALA A 360 2.92 20.69 -24.47
N VAL A 361 2.33 21.85 -24.24
CA VAL A 361 1.81 22.70 -25.30
C VAL A 361 2.80 23.84 -25.57
N GLY A 362 3.22 24.01 -26.82
CA GLY A 362 4.07 25.10 -27.29
C GLY A 362 3.34 26.42 -27.51
N ALA A 363 4.11 27.45 -27.90
CA ALA A 363 3.62 28.81 -28.07
C ALA A 363 2.47 28.91 -29.09
N GLU A 364 2.56 28.18 -30.21
CA GLU A 364 1.54 28.15 -31.26
C GLU A 364 0.47 27.06 -31.02
N GLY A 365 0.51 26.40 -29.85
CA GLY A 365 -0.38 25.31 -29.52
C GLY A 365 0.03 23.96 -30.14
N GLN A 366 1.30 23.81 -30.53
CA GLN A 366 1.86 22.50 -30.88
C GLN A 366 1.90 21.60 -29.65
N VAL A 367 1.74 20.30 -29.83
CA VAL A 367 1.83 19.31 -28.74
C VAL A 367 3.17 18.57 -28.84
N PHE A 368 3.93 18.58 -27.75
CA PHE A 368 5.21 17.89 -27.63
C PHE A 368 5.15 16.81 -26.55
N THR A 369 5.99 15.80 -26.69
CA THR A 369 6.24 14.78 -25.66
C THR A 369 7.74 14.64 -25.40
N ARG A 370 8.08 14.18 -24.20
CA ARG A 370 9.38 13.65 -23.84
C ARG A 370 9.22 12.61 -22.73
N ASP A 371 10.18 11.71 -22.63
CA ASP A 371 10.12 10.60 -21.69
C ASP A 371 11.22 10.73 -20.64
N ALA A 372 10.89 10.37 -19.40
CA ALA A 372 11.79 10.15 -18.28
C ALA A 372 11.74 8.68 -17.88
N ASN A 373 12.78 7.93 -18.24
CA ASN A 373 12.89 6.51 -17.91
C ASN A 373 13.65 6.33 -16.59
N TYR A 374 12.94 6.09 -15.50
CA TYR A 374 13.54 5.97 -14.17
C TYR A 374 14.30 4.67 -13.93
N ALA A 375 14.08 3.64 -14.74
CA ALA A 375 14.90 2.42 -14.67
C ALA A 375 16.33 2.66 -15.18
N THR A 376 16.52 3.64 -16.08
CA THR A 376 17.82 3.98 -16.68
C THR A 376 18.35 5.35 -16.26
N GLY A 377 17.53 6.17 -15.61
CA GLY A 377 17.83 7.56 -15.26
C GLY A 377 17.97 8.48 -16.48
N GLN A 378 17.38 8.13 -17.62
CA GLN A 378 17.53 8.88 -18.87
C GLN A 378 16.29 9.71 -19.19
N TRP A 379 16.54 10.91 -19.71
CA TRP A 379 15.52 11.78 -20.28
C TRP A 379 15.72 11.91 -21.79
N THR A 380 14.64 11.83 -22.56
CA THR A 380 14.70 12.15 -23.99
C THR A 380 14.65 13.66 -24.20
N GLY A 381 15.01 14.08 -25.41
CA GLY A 381 14.67 15.42 -25.91
C GLY A 381 13.17 15.55 -26.20
N TRP A 382 12.71 16.80 -26.37
CA TRP A 382 11.36 17.10 -26.82
C TRP A 382 11.16 16.66 -28.28
N GLN A 383 10.02 16.03 -28.55
CA GLN A 383 9.58 15.59 -29.86
C GLN A 383 8.12 15.96 -30.07
N SER A 384 7.68 16.20 -31.31
CA SER A 384 6.28 16.48 -31.60
C SER A 384 5.43 15.23 -31.42
N VAL A 385 4.28 15.37 -30.78
CA VAL A 385 3.26 14.31 -30.78
C VAL A 385 2.71 14.17 -32.22
N PRO A 386 2.56 12.93 -32.74
CA PRO A 386 2.02 12.71 -34.08
C PRO A 386 0.65 13.35 -34.31
N GLY A 387 0.32 13.60 -35.59
CA GLY A 387 -0.93 14.22 -36.01
C GLY A 387 -0.91 15.75 -36.12
N GLY A 388 0.17 16.42 -35.69
CA GLY A 388 0.45 17.82 -36.04
C GLY A 388 -0.56 18.84 -35.50
N PHE A 389 -1.14 18.59 -34.32
CA PHE A 389 -2.12 19.50 -33.71
C PHE A 389 -1.52 20.90 -33.47
N LEU A 390 -2.33 21.93 -33.71
CA LEU A 390 -2.00 23.34 -33.48
C LEU A 390 -3.14 24.02 -32.72
N GLY A 391 -2.84 25.14 -32.05
CA GLY A 391 -3.84 25.91 -31.32
C GLY A 391 -4.35 25.27 -30.03
N ALA A 392 -3.67 24.25 -29.49
CA ALA A 392 -3.99 23.73 -28.16
C ALA A 392 -3.83 24.81 -27.08
N THR A 393 -4.73 24.82 -26.09
CA THR A 393 -4.75 25.79 -24.97
C THR A 393 -4.65 25.13 -23.60
N ALA A 394 -5.08 23.88 -23.47
CA ALA A 394 -4.93 23.04 -22.29
C ALA A 394 -4.66 21.60 -22.72
N ILE A 395 -4.09 20.81 -21.81
CA ILE A 395 -3.67 19.43 -22.06
C ILE A 395 -3.87 18.59 -20.80
N SER A 396 -4.25 17.32 -20.97
CA SER A 396 -4.28 16.32 -19.91
C SER A 396 -3.91 14.95 -20.46
N ALA A 397 -3.34 14.09 -19.61
CA ALA A 397 -2.98 12.75 -19.98
C ALA A 397 -3.27 11.77 -18.84
N SER A 398 -3.71 10.56 -19.18
CA SER A 398 -3.90 9.46 -18.25
C SER A 398 -3.34 8.15 -18.79
N GLY A 399 -2.63 7.39 -17.95
CA GLY A 399 -2.05 6.10 -18.30
C GLY A 399 -2.91 4.90 -17.90
N VAL A 400 -3.07 3.94 -18.81
CA VAL A 400 -3.72 2.64 -18.56
C VAL A 400 -2.86 1.51 -19.11
N GLY A 401 -2.17 0.79 -18.23
CA GLY A 401 -1.24 -0.25 -18.65
C GLY A 401 -0.07 0.33 -19.46
N SER A 402 0.02 -0.01 -20.75
CA SER A 402 1.00 0.56 -21.68
C SER A 402 0.47 1.74 -22.49
N GLN A 403 -0.81 2.08 -22.34
CA GLN A 403 -1.45 3.13 -23.13
C GLN A 403 -1.44 4.45 -22.36
N VAL A 404 -1.30 5.54 -23.10
CA VAL A 404 -1.62 6.89 -22.62
C VAL A 404 -2.68 7.48 -23.52
N HIS A 405 -3.73 7.99 -22.89
CA HIS A 405 -4.76 8.79 -23.53
C HIS A 405 -4.41 10.26 -23.32
N LEU A 406 -4.34 11.02 -24.41
CA LEU A 406 -3.90 12.42 -24.40
C LEU A 406 -5.02 13.30 -24.93
N GLU A 407 -5.49 14.22 -24.10
CA GLU A 407 -6.55 15.16 -24.41
C GLU A 407 -6.03 16.59 -24.51
N VAL A 408 -6.55 17.37 -25.46
CA VAL A 408 -6.28 18.81 -25.58
C VAL A 408 -7.57 19.61 -25.79
N LEU A 409 -7.55 20.88 -25.39
CA LEU A 409 -8.56 21.84 -25.85
C LEU A 409 -8.02 22.63 -27.04
N GLY A 410 -8.75 22.61 -28.14
CA GLY A 410 -8.49 23.43 -29.32
C GLY A 410 -9.28 24.75 -29.32
N ALA A 411 -9.42 25.32 -30.52
CA ALA A 411 -10.20 26.53 -30.75
C ALA A 411 -11.63 26.39 -30.21
N GLY A 412 -12.14 27.44 -29.56
CA GLY A 412 -13.50 27.45 -28.99
C GLY A 412 -13.69 26.51 -27.80
N GLY A 413 -12.63 25.92 -27.24
CA GLY A 413 -12.74 25.00 -26.11
C GLY A 413 -13.31 23.63 -26.49
N VAL A 414 -13.07 23.18 -27.72
CA VAL A 414 -13.43 21.85 -28.22
C VAL A 414 -12.36 20.84 -27.80
N MET A 415 -12.78 19.73 -27.20
CA MET A 415 -11.86 18.68 -26.78
C MET A 415 -11.43 17.82 -27.97
N HIS A 416 -10.14 17.52 -28.07
CA HIS A 416 -9.61 16.55 -29.00
C HIS A 416 -8.81 15.48 -28.24
N ASN A 417 -8.76 14.26 -28.75
CA ASN A 417 -8.00 13.16 -28.15
C ASN A 417 -7.13 12.45 -29.20
N THR A 418 -5.97 11.96 -28.75
CA THR A 418 -5.11 10.99 -29.44
C THR A 418 -4.57 10.00 -28.42
N ASP A 419 -4.21 8.79 -28.85
CA ASP A 419 -3.68 7.76 -27.94
C ASP A 419 -2.28 7.30 -28.37
N ALA A 420 -1.49 6.91 -27.37
CA ALA A 420 -0.20 6.25 -27.53
C ALA A 420 -0.26 4.87 -26.88
N ASP A 421 0.32 3.86 -27.53
CA ASP A 421 0.64 2.57 -26.92
C ASP A 421 2.15 2.40 -26.87
N TYR A 422 2.72 2.61 -25.67
CA TYR A 422 4.15 2.48 -25.41
C TYR A 422 4.63 1.02 -25.37
N GLY A 423 3.72 0.05 -25.33
CA GLY A 423 4.06 -1.36 -25.47
C GLY A 423 4.44 -1.73 -26.91
N THR A 424 3.85 -1.03 -27.89
CA THR A 424 4.12 -1.21 -29.33
C THR A 424 4.89 -0.04 -29.95
N GLY A 425 5.06 1.06 -29.21
CA GLY A 425 5.66 2.31 -29.69
C GLY A 425 4.81 3.03 -30.73
N GLN A 426 3.50 2.75 -30.78
CA GLN A 426 2.60 3.29 -31.79
C GLN A 426 1.75 4.43 -31.23
N TRP A 427 1.42 5.36 -32.11
CA TRP A 427 0.40 6.38 -31.88
C TRP A 427 -0.78 6.13 -32.80
N THR A 428 -1.99 6.51 -32.39
CA THR A 428 -3.14 6.58 -33.31
C THR A 428 -2.83 7.49 -34.51
N GLY A 429 -2.01 8.52 -34.29
CA GLY A 429 -1.46 9.38 -35.34
C GLY A 429 -2.41 10.44 -35.86
N VAL A 430 -3.62 10.53 -35.29
CA VAL A 430 -4.67 11.50 -35.63
C VAL A 430 -5.32 12.04 -34.37
N TRP A 431 -5.68 13.32 -34.40
CA TRP A 431 -6.44 13.98 -33.35
C TRP A 431 -7.92 13.93 -33.67
N THR A 432 -8.70 13.27 -32.82
CA THR A 432 -10.13 13.11 -33.00
C THR A 432 -10.86 14.23 -32.27
N ASP A 433 -11.75 14.95 -32.97
CA ASP A 433 -12.68 15.89 -32.34
C ASP A 433 -13.69 15.13 -31.49
N MET A 434 -13.68 15.40 -30.18
CA MET A 434 -14.53 14.76 -29.19
C MET A 434 -15.72 15.63 -28.79
N GLY A 435 -15.87 16.81 -29.39
CA GLY A 435 -16.88 17.81 -29.07
C GLY A 435 -16.63 18.55 -27.76
N GLY A 436 -17.70 19.15 -27.23
CA GLY A 436 -17.61 20.15 -26.16
C GLY A 436 -17.45 21.55 -26.72
N THR A 437 -17.80 22.56 -25.92
CA THR A 437 -17.75 23.97 -26.33
C THR A 437 -17.46 24.84 -25.12
N GLY A 438 -16.55 25.81 -25.27
CA GLY A 438 -16.23 26.77 -24.23
C GLY A 438 -15.53 26.18 -23.01
N LEU A 439 -14.92 24.99 -23.13
CA LEU A 439 -14.08 24.44 -22.07
C LEU A 439 -12.78 25.25 -21.97
N LYS A 440 -12.24 25.41 -20.76
CA LYS A 440 -11.02 26.20 -20.50
C LYS A 440 -9.92 25.47 -19.73
N ALA A 441 -10.25 24.39 -19.04
CA ALA A 441 -9.32 23.49 -18.38
C ALA A 441 -9.87 22.07 -18.41
N LEU A 442 -8.99 21.07 -18.40
CA LEU A 442 -9.37 19.67 -18.28
C LEU A 442 -8.38 18.89 -17.45
N THR A 443 -8.82 17.74 -16.98
CA THR A 443 -8.01 16.70 -16.35
C THR A 443 -8.65 15.34 -16.65
N SER A 444 -7.90 14.27 -16.60
CA SER A 444 -8.41 12.91 -16.73
C SER A 444 -7.87 12.02 -15.61
N ALA A 445 -8.66 11.03 -15.22
CA ALA A 445 -8.30 10.00 -14.26
C ALA A 445 -8.92 8.67 -14.68
N VAL A 446 -8.37 7.53 -14.25
CA VAL A 446 -8.79 6.20 -14.74
C VAL A 446 -9.25 5.32 -13.61
N THR A 447 -10.46 4.75 -13.73
CA THR A 447 -10.90 3.61 -12.92
C THR A 447 -11.00 2.37 -13.81
N ASP A 448 -10.31 1.29 -13.43
CA ASP A 448 -10.24 0.05 -14.22
C ASP A 448 -9.85 0.27 -15.70
N LYS A 449 -10.84 0.27 -16.61
CA LYS A 449 -10.68 0.51 -18.06
C LYS A 449 -11.44 1.73 -18.57
N THR A 450 -12.00 2.52 -17.67
CA THR A 450 -12.76 3.72 -17.98
C THR A 450 -11.93 4.92 -17.60
N MET A 451 -11.65 5.78 -18.58
CA MET A 451 -11.11 7.10 -18.31
C MET A 451 -12.27 8.05 -18.07
N HIS A 452 -12.17 8.81 -16.99
CA HIS A 452 -13.07 9.89 -16.65
C HIS A 452 -12.37 11.19 -17.00
N VAL A 453 -12.97 11.97 -17.91
CA VAL A 453 -12.48 13.31 -18.24
C VAL A 453 -13.33 14.32 -17.51
N TYR A 454 -12.68 15.23 -16.80
CA TYR A 454 -13.32 16.36 -16.15
C TYR A 454 -12.86 17.65 -16.81
N ALA A 455 -13.78 18.59 -16.97
CA ALA A 455 -13.48 19.87 -17.60
C ALA A 455 -14.19 21.02 -16.92
N VAL A 456 -13.55 22.18 -16.98
CA VAL A 456 -14.15 23.44 -16.53
C VAL A 456 -14.69 24.19 -17.74
N GLY A 457 -15.97 24.55 -17.71
CA GLY A 457 -16.61 25.37 -18.75
C GLY A 457 -16.34 26.86 -18.61
N ALA A 458 -16.84 27.64 -19.57
CA ALA A 458 -16.62 29.08 -19.65
C ALA A 458 -17.10 29.84 -18.40
N GLY A 459 -18.25 29.43 -17.83
CA GLY A 459 -18.80 29.98 -16.59
C GLY A 459 -18.18 29.37 -15.32
N GLY A 460 -17.20 28.48 -15.45
CA GLY A 460 -16.55 27.79 -14.34
C GLY A 460 -17.36 26.62 -13.75
N GLN A 461 -18.41 26.17 -14.44
CA GLN A 461 -19.07 24.90 -14.11
C GLN A 461 -18.15 23.72 -14.42
N VAL A 462 -18.25 22.66 -13.62
CA VAL A 462 -17.46 21.44 -13.80
C VAL A 462 -18.31 20.37 -14.49
N PHE A 463 -17.76 19.78 -15.54
CA PHE A 463 -18.37 18.72 -16.32
C PHE A 463 -17.53 17.45 -16.25
N THR A 464 -18.18 16.30 -16.42
CA THR A 464 -17.56 15.00 -16.56
C THR A 464 -18.08 14.28 -17.79
N ARG A 465 -17.26 13.40 -18.35
CA ARG A 465 -17.65 12.38 -19.32
C ARG A 465 -16.74 11.17 -19.18
N ASP A 466 -17.21 10.04 -19.66
CA ASP A 466 -16.50 8.78 -19.56
C ASP A 466 -16.12 8.27 -20.94
N ALA A 467 -14.92 7.70 -21.03
CA ALA A 467 -14.42 6.93 -22.16
C ALA A 467 -14.20 5.48 -21.70
N ASN A 468 -15.07 4.57 -22.15
CA ASN A 468 -14.91 3.15 -21.89
C ASN A 468 -14.11 2.51 -23.03
N TYR A 469 -12.83 2.25 -22.78
CA TYR A 469 -11.94 1.70 -23.79
C TYR A 469 -12.17 0.20 -24.08
N ALA A 470 -12.92 -0.51 -23.24
CA ALA A 470 -13.33 -1.88 -23.54
C ALA A 470 -14.41 -1.94 -24.64
N THR A 471 -15.25 -0.91 -24.74
CA THR A 471 -16.33 -0.83 -25.73
C THR A 471 -16.06 0.21 -26.82
N GLY A 472 -15.06 1.07 -26.65
CA GLY A 472 -14.78 2.22 -27.52
C GLY A 472 -15.84 3.32 -27.42
N GLN A 473 -16.65 3.33 -26.37
CA GLN A 473 -17.77 4.27 -26.22
C GLN A 473 -17.40 5.46 -25.34
N TRP A 474 -17.84 6.64 -25.78
CA TRP A 474 -17.75 7.87 -25.02
C TRP A 474 -19.15 8.33 -24.63
N THR A 475 -19.32 8.75 -23.37
CA THR A 475 -20.56 9.41 -22.95
C THR A 475 -20.55 10.89 -23.39
N GLY A 476 -21.73 11.52 -23.36
CA GLY A 476 -21.85 12.96 -23.49
C GLY A 476 -21.40 13.67 -22.20
N TRP A 477 -21.11 14.98 -22.30
CA TRP A 477 -20.79 15.80 -21.13
C TRP A 477 -21.98 15.89 -20.17
N GLN A 478 -21.71 15.73 -18.88
CA GLN A 478 -22.66 15.81 -17.77
C GLN A 478 -22.10 16.75 -16.71
N SER A 479 -22.96 17.48 -15.99
CA SER A 479 -22.49 18.32 -14.87
C SER A 479 -22.02 17.44 -13.70
N VAL A 480 -20.90 17.80 -13.10
CA VAL A 480 -20.49 17.25 -11.80
C VAL A 480 -21.41 17.83 -10.72
N PRO A 481 -22.01 17.02 -9.83
CA PRO A 481 -22.91 17.50 -8.77
C PRO A 481 -22.26 18.54 -7.83
N GLY A 482 -23.07 19.47 -7.30
CA GLY A 482 -22.65 20.43 -6.27
C GLY A 482 -22.70 21.92 -6.64
N ASP A 483 -23.31 22.28 -7.79
CA ASP A 483 -23.61 23.66 -8.22
C ASP A 483 -22.44 24.67 -8.28
N GLU A 484 -21.20 24.19 -8.30
CA GLU A 484 -20.03 25.07 -8.35
C GLU A 484 -19.93 25.84 -9.67
N SER A 485 -19.51 27.11 -9.56
CA SER A 485 -19.29 27.99 -10.70
C SER A 485 -18.08 28.89 -10.45
N GLY A 486 -17.53 29.47 -11.50
CA GLY A 486 -16.31 30.30 -11.41
C GLY A 486 -15.01 29.53 -11.18
N ALA A 487 -15.02 28.18 -11.24
CA ALA A 487 -13.79 27.39 -11.17
C ALA A 487 -12.80 27.81 -12.27
N THR A 488 -11.50 27.75 -11.98
CA THR A 488 -10.44 28.24 -12.88
C THR A 488 -9.39 27.19 -13.24
N ALA A 489 -9.13 26.23 -12.36
CA ALA A 489 -8.25 25.10 -12.58
C ALA A 489 -8.90 23.83 -12.02
N ILE A 490 -8.46 22.66 -12.50
CA ILE A 490 -9.00 21.36 -12.12
C ILE A 490 -7.89 20.30 -12.16
N THR A 491 -7.95 19.34 -11.26
CA THR A 491 -7.16 18.11 -11.28
C THR A 491 -8.00 16.96 -10.77
N ALA A 492 -7.67 15.74 -11.18
CA ALA A 492 -8.32 14.53 -10.70
C ALA A 492 -7.31 13.42 -10.50
N SER A 493 -7.54 12.57 -9.50
CA SER A 493 -6.66 11.45 -9.18
C SER A 493 -7.47 10.28 -8.67
N THR A 494 -7.04 9.06 -9.01
CA THR A 494 -7.72 7.83 -8.61
C THR A 494 -7.03 7.16 -7.43
N THR A 495 -7.80 6.82 -6.40
CA THR A 495 -7.33 6.00 -5.28
C THR A 495 -8.14 4.70 -5.17
N LYS A 496 -7.70 3.82 -4.27
CA LYS A 496 -8.29 2.48 -4.08
C LYS A 496 -9.39 2.44 -3.04
#